data_AF-A0A3M1U0I5-F1
#
_entry.id   AF-A0A3M1U0I5-F1
#
_cell.length_a   1.000
_cell.length_b   1.000
_cell.length_c   1.000
_cell.angle_alpha   90.00
_cell.angle_beta   90.00
_cell.angle_gamma   90.00
#
_symmetry.space_group_name_H-M   'P 1'
#
loop_
_entity.id
_entity.type
_entity.pdbx_description
1 polymer ?
#
loop_
_entity_poly.entity_id
_entity_poly.type
_entity_poly.pdbx_seq_one_letter_code
_entity_poly.pdbx_strand_id
1 'polypeptide(L)'
;MHEMNKGIWSYSKWAAVFAMAALVFVQAVAQPSLDQVVRGLRFRSIGPAVMSGRISDIDVDPRNTAVIYVATASGGVWKSTNGGVSWRPITDELDAASMGDVTVSAANPDIVWVGSGEPNNRNSVAWGRGVYVSKDGGQTWQHVGLAETQQIARIVTHPKDPNVAWVAAIGPLWNASEHRGVYKTTDGGKTWRKVLYTDENTGASDIVIDPSNPNVLYAGMYERRRYPWTFRSGGPNGGVFKSTNGGQTWTKLTNGLPKGQTGKIGLTIYPKNPKIVYAIIEAEGRGTDEDQNGVYRTEDGGTSWKRMGTFNTRPFYY
;
A
#
# COMPACT_ATOMS: atom_id res chain seq x y z
N MET A 1 21.02 -76.47 95.02
CA MET A 1 22.02 -75.91 95.95
C MET A 1 22.20 -74.45 95.60
N HIS A 2 22.02 -73.58 96.59
CA HIS A 2 22.28 -72.14 96.65
C HIS A 2 21.38 -71.16 95.87
N GLU A 3 20.57 -70.48 96.70
CA GLU A 3 19.99 -69.12 96.65
C GLU A 3 18.87 -68.75 95.66
N MET A 4 17.65 -68.77 96.21
CA MET A 4 16.51 -67.87 95.94
C MET A 4 16.79 -66.49 96.61
N ASN A 5 16.22 -65.31 96.29
CA ASN A 5 14.89 -64.95 95.80
C ASN A 5 14.77 -63.41 95.53
N LYS A 6 13.95 -63.04 94.53
CA LYS A 6 12.96 -61.93 94.43
C LYS A 6 13.36 -60.43 94.28
N GLY A 7 12.67 -59.77 93.31
CA GLY A 7 12.49 -58.31 93.19
C GLY A 7 12.09 -57.79 91.78
N ILE A 8 10.95 -58.16 91.19
CA ILE A 8 9.71 -57.38 90.87
C ILE A 8 9.83 -56.07 90.00
N TRP A 9 8.96 -56.00 88.97
CA TRP A 9 8.40 -54.85 88.18
C TRP A 9 9.14 -54.40 86.91
N SER A 10 8.49 -53.67 85.97
CA SER A 10 7.66 -54.12 84.85
C SER A 10 7.66 -53.02 83.76
N TYR A 11 7.45 -53.40 82.50
CA TYR A 11 6.90 -52.61 81.36
C TYR A 11 7.60 -51.33 80.81
N SER A 12 8.19 -51.51 79.62
CA SER A 12 7.80 -50.89 78.32
C SER A 12 8.29 -49.49 77.86
N LYS A 13 8.55 -49.45 76.53
CA LYS A 13 8.61 -48.31 75.57
C LYS A 13 9.94 -47.51 75.56
N TRP A 14 10.58 -47.07 74.48
CA TRP A 14 10.25 -46.65 73.10
C TRP A 14 11.55 -46.80 72.26
N ALA A 15 11.62 -47.33 71.04
CA ALA A 15 11.08 -46.89 69.74
C ALA A 15 11.50 -45.46 69.29
N ALA A 16 12.29 -45.42 68.22
CA ALA A 16 12.48 -44.34 67.24
C ALA A 16 13.27 -43.07 67.64
N VAL A 17 14.55 -43.05 67.23
CA VAL A 17 15.31 -41.82 67.00
C VAL A 17 14.75 -41.14 65.74
N PHE A 18 14.02 -40.04 65.92
CA PHE A 18 13.57 -39.16 64.85
C PHE A 18 14.75 -38.30 64.37
N ALA A 19 15.34 -38.64 63.23
CA ALA A 19 16.12 -37.70 62.43
C ALA A 19 15.12 -36.82 61.64
N MET A 20 14.77 -35.65 62.17
CA MET A 20 14.04 -34.63 61.42
C MET A 20 14.99 -33.98 60.42
N ALA A 21 15.15 -34.59 59.25
CA ALA A 21 15.63 -33.89 58.07
C ALA A 21 14.48 -33.03 57.56
N ALA A 22 14.50 -31.73 57.86
CA ALA A 22 13.62 -30.77 57.21
C ALA A 22 14.01 -30.69 55.73
N LEU A 23 13.40 -31.54 54.90
CA LEU A 23 13.38 -31.39 53.45
C LEU A 23 12.60 -30.11 53.15
N VAL A 24 13.31 -28.98 53.09
CA VAL A 24 12.80 -27.79 52.41
C VAL A 24 12.75 -28.15 50.93
N PHE A 25 11.62 -28.70 50.49
CA PHE A 25 11.26 -28.69 49.09
C PHE A 25 11.08 -27.23 48.70
N VAL A 26 12.15 -26.61 48.20
CA VAL A 26 12.00 -25.46 47.33
C VAL A 26 11.29 -25.99 46.10
N GLN A 27 9.96 -25.87 46.08
CA GLN A 27 9.24 -25.97 44.82
C GLN A 27 9.84 -24.89 43.94
N ALA A 28 10.62 -25.29 42.94
CA ALA A 28 10.97 -24.42 41.85
C ALA A 28 9.63 -24.03 41.21
N VAL A 29 9.10 -22.87 41.57
CA VAL A 29 7.94 -22.29 40.90
C VAL A 29 8.43 -22.09 39.48
N ALA A 30 7.97 -22.94 38.56
CA ALA A 30 8.29 -22.81 37.15
C ALA A 30 7.94 -21.38 36.75
N GLN A 31 8.94 -20.61 36.33
CA GLN A 31 8.69 -19.25 35.88
C GLN A 31 7.67 -19.30 34.76
N PRO A 32 6.62 -18.46 34.79
CA PRO A 32 5.67 -18.40 33.70
C PRO A 32 6.44 -18.13 32.41
N SER A 33 6.11 -18.87 31.35
CA SER A 33 6.66 -18.61 30.03
C SER A 33 6.41 -17.16 29.63
N LEU A 34 7.30 -16.59 28.79
CA LEU A 34 7.12 -15.24 28.28
C LEU A 34 5.71 -15.05 27.69
N ASP A 35 5.23 -16.03 26.93
CA ASP A 35 3.88 -16.07 26.38
C ASP A 35 2.79 -15.94 27.45
N GLN A 36 2.91 -16.65 28.58
CA GLN A 36 1.94 -16.54 29.68
C GLN A 36 1.96 -15.15 30.33
N VAL A 37 3.13 -14.54 30.46
CA VAL A 37 3.28 -13.19 31.04
C VAL A 37 2.72 -12.11 30.11
N VAL A 38 2.93 -12.23 28.80
CA VAL A 38 2.56 -11.18 27.83
C VAL A 38 1.18 -11.37 27.20
N ARG A 39 0.54 -12.54 27.33
CA ARG A 39 -0.80 -12.82 26.76
C ARG A 39 -1.89 -11.83 27.21
N GLY A 40 -1.73 -11.22 28.38
CA GLY A 40 -2.65 -10.19 28.89
C GLY A 40 -2.36 -8.78 28.39
N LEU A 41 -1.18 -8.54 27.80
CA LEU A 41 -0.80 -7.22 27.29
C LEU A 41 -1.49 -6.97 25.95
N ARG A 42 -2.09 -5.79 25.81
CA ARG A 42 -2.71 -5.35 24.57
C ARG A 42 -2.08 -4.03 24.14
N PHE A 43 -1.71 -3.95 22.87
CA PHE A 43 -1.38 -2.67 22.28
C PHE A 43 -2.61 -1.76 22.32
N ARG A 44 -2.41 -0.52 22.78
CA ARG A 44 -3.42 0.53 22.69
C ARG A 44 -2.82 1.72 21.97
N SER A 45 -3.58 2.29 21.04
CA SER A 45 -3.22 3.59 20.49
C SER A 45 -3.32 4.64 21.59
N ILE A 46 -2.27 5.45 21.74
CA ILE A 46 -2.28 6.64 22.61
C ILE A 46 -2.65 7.91 21.83
N GLY A 47 -3.09 7.73 20.57
CA GLY A 47 -3.39 8.81 19.65
C GLY A 47 -2.14 9.49 19.08
N PRO A 48 -2.29 10.32 18.03
CA PRO A 48 -1.21 11.21 17.61
C PRO A 48 -1.02 12.29 18.68
N ALA A 49 0.20 12.44 19.19
CA ALA A 49 0.53 13.48 20.16
C ALA A 49 0.53 14.90 19.54
N VAL A 50 0.75 15.03 18.22
CA VAL A 50 0.83 16.33 17.53
C VAL A 50 0.43 16.29 16.04
N MET A 51 0.95 15.36 15.23
CA MET A 51 0.75 15.34 13.77
C MET A 51 0.36 13.94 13.27
N SER A 52 -0.50 13.90 12.26
CA SER A 52 -0.83 12.66 11.52
C SER A 52 0.21 12.37 10.43
N GLY A 53 0.15 11.17 9.85
CA GLY A 53 0.99 10.76 8.73
C GLY A 53 0.47 11.26 7.37
N ARG A 54 1.17 10.89 6.30
CA ARG A 54 0.72 11.17 4.92
C ARG A 54 -0.34 10.16 4.48
N ILE A 55 -1.41 10.70 3.91
CA ILE A 55 -2.42 9.92 3.19
C ILE A 55 -1.95 9.80 1.73
N SER A 56 -1.88 8.57 1.24
CA SER A 56 -1.50 8.28 -0.15
C SER A 56 -2.72 8.29 -1.06
N ASP A 57 -3.85 7.81 -0.56
CA ASP A 57 -5.07 7.64 -1.34
C ASP A 57 -6.33 7.49 -0.46
N ILE A 58 -7.49 7.75 -1.05
CA ILE A 58 -8.81 7.63 -0.43
C ILE A 58 -9.82 7.13 -1.47
N ASP A 59 -10.64 6.16 -1.09
CA ASP A 59 -11.76 5.71 -1.92
C ASP A 59 -13.00 5.38 -1.08
N VAL A 60 -14.16 5.34 -1.72
CA VAL A 60 -15.47 5.25 -1.08
C VAL A 60 -16.32 4.16 -1.70
N ASP A 61 -17.14 3.49 -0.88
CA ASP A 61 -18.14 2.57 -1.40
C ASP A 61 -19.25 3.37 -2.13
N PRO A 62 -19.48 3.16 -3.43
CA PRO A 62 -20.50 3.90 -4.17
C PRO A 62 -21.94 3.59 -3.72
N ARG A 63 -22.15 2.48 -3.01
CA ARG A 63 -23.47 2.10 -2.44
C ARG A 63 -23.76 2.85 -1.15
N ASN A 64 -22.72 3.23 -0.41
CA ASN A 64 -22.82 3.93 0.87
C ASN A 64 -21.56 4.77 1.13
N THR A 65 -21.67 6.08 0.88
CA THR A 65 -20.56 7.03 1.04
C THR A 65 -20.08 7.23 2.49
N ALA A 66 -20.79 6.66 3.47
CA ALA A 66 -20.29 6.58 4.85
C ALA A 66 -19.18 5.52 5.02
N VAL A 67 -19.02 4.61 4.05
CA VAL A 67 -17.95 3.62 4.02
C VAL A 67 -16.78 4.18 3.23
N ILE A 68 -15.67 4.44 3.93
CA ILE A 68 -14.50 5.13 3.39
C ILE A 68 -13.26 4.29 3.69
N TYR A 69 -12.36 4.20 2.72
CA TYR A 69 -11.06 3.56 2.83
C TYR A 69 -9.96 4.61 2.64
N VAL A 70 -8.93 4.55 3.46
CA VAL A 70 -7.80 5.49 3.42
C VAL A 70 -6.50 4.71 3.44
N ALA A 71 -5.69 4.85 2.39
CA ALA A 71 -4.35 4.31 2.31
C ALA A 71 -3.34 5.31 2.87
N THR A 72 -2.42 4.83 3.71
CA THR A 72 -1.41 5.69 4.35
C THR A 72 0.00 5.34 3.87
N ALA A 73 0.87 6.35 3.81
CA ALA A 73 2.25 6.15 3.35
C ALA A 73 3.06 5.16 4.21
N SER A 74 2.71 5.00 5.50
CA SER A 74 3.42 4.13 6.46
C SER A 74 2.54 3.71 7.66
N GLY A 75 1.36 3.16 7.41
CA GLY A 75 0.42 2.77 8.47
C GLY A 75 -0.77 1.94 7.99
N GLY A 76 -0.62 1.24 6.85
CA GLY A 76 -1.66 0.39 6.28
C GLY A 76 -2.86 1.14 5.71
N VAL A 77 -3.97 0.41 5.56
CA VAL A 77 -5.26 0.93 5.13
C VAL A 77 -6.22 0.97 6.32
N TRP A 78 -6.96 2.07 6.40
CA TRP A 78 -7.97 2.31 7.43
C TRP A 78 -9.35 2.35 6.81
N LYS A 79 -10.34 1.80 7.51
CA LYS A 79 -11.74 1.80 7.10
C LYS A 79 -12.60 2.56 8.10
N SER A 80 -13.48 3.41 7.59
CA SER A 80 -14.62 3.96 8.33
C SER A 80 -15.92 3.40 7.76
N THR A 81 -16.94 3.29 8.61
CA THR A 81 -18.31 2.92 8.21
C THR A 81 -19.35 3.93 8.71
N ASN A 82 -18.89 5.08 9.20
CA ASN A 82 -19.72 6.13 9.78
C ASN A 82 -19.28 7.52 9.32
N GLY A 83 -18.86 7.64 8.06
CA GLY A 83 -18.54 8.93 7.44
C GLY A 83 -17.26 9.57 7.98
N GLY A 84 -16.30 8.77 8.45
CA GLY A 84 -15.00 9.25 8.92
C GLY A 84 -14.95 9.67 10.39
N VAL A 85 -16.03 9.44 11.17
CA VAL A 85 -16.06 9.74 12.62
C VAL A 85 -15.12 8.80 13.39
N SER A 86 -15.09 7.52 13.04
CA SER A 86 -14.17 6.55 13.61
C SER A 86 -13.56 5.66 12.53
N TRP A 87 -12.35 5.17 12.80
CA TRP A 87 -11.55 4.39 11.86
C TRP A 87 -11.00 3.13 12.54
N ARG A 88 -10.93 2.05 11.76
CA ARG A 88 -10.24 0.81 12.16
C ARG A 88 -9.16 0.47 11.14
N PRO A 89 -7.97 0.02 11.55
CA PRO A 89 -7.02 -0.54 10.61
C PRO A 89 -7.58 -1.85 10.06
N ILE A 90 -7.33 -2.13 8.79
CA ILE A 90 -7.79 -3.35 8.12
C ILE A 90 -6.66 -4.14 7.45
N THR A 91 -5.41 -3.74 7.63
CA THR A 91 -4.24 -4.37 7.02
C THR A 91 -3.08 -4.58 8.00
N ASP A 92 -3.34 -4.59 9.32
CA ASP A 92 -2.28 -4.76 10.33
C ASP A 92 -1.58 -6.13 10.23
N GLU A 93 -2.26 -7.13 9.65
CA GLU A 93 -1.73 -8.47 9.43
C GLU A 93 -0.96 -8.62 8.09
N LEU A 94 -0.86 -7.55 7.28
CA LEU A 94 -0.13 -7.62 6.01
C LEU A 94 1.38 -7.41 6.22
N ASP A 95 2.19 -8.10 5.41
CA ASP A 95 3.65 -7.95 5.37
C ASP A 95 4.14 -6.63 4.72
N ALA A 96 3.27 -5.62 4.63
CA ALA A 96 3.56 -4.30 4.14
C ALA A 96 2.75 -3.25 4.90
N ALA A 97 3.42 -2.23 5.43
CA ALA A 97 2.76 -1.10 6.09
C ALA A 97 2.69 0.16 5.21
N SER A 98 3.54 0.27 4.19
CA SER A 98 3.47 1.37 3.23
C SER A 98 2.42 1.07 2.18
N MET A 99 1.50 2.01 1.95
CA MET A 99 0.45 1.90 0.94
C MET A 99 0.54 3.05 -0.06
N GLY A 100 0.38 2.71 -1.33
CA GLY A 100 0.33 3.68 -2.43
C GLY A 100 -1.08 3.93 -2.96
N ASP A 101 -1.97 2.94 -2.87
CA ASP A 101 -3.31 3.02 -3.47
C ASP A 101 -4.33 2.14 -2.74
N VAL A 102 -5.59 2.57 -2.68
CA VAL A 102 -6.74 1.75 -2.29
C VAL A 102 -7.89 2.00 -3.25
N THR A 103 -8.36 0.95 -3.92
CA THR A 103 -9.42 1.03 -4.93
C THR A 103 -10.58 0.08 -4.58
N VAL A 104 -11.78 0.62 -4.45
CA VAL A 104 -13.04 -0.11 -4.33
C VAL A 104 -13.54 -0.40 -5.75
N SER A 105 -13.84 -1.67 -6.05
CA SER A 105 -14.31 -2.03 -7.38
C SER A 105 -15.72 -1.51 -7.65
N ALA A 106 -15.88 -0.73 -8.72
CA ALA A 106 -17.21 -0.28 -9.16
C ALA A 106 -18.12 -1.45 -9.61
N ALA A 107 -17.54 -2.54 -10.10
CA ALA A 107 -18.29 -3.72 -10.52
C ALA A 107 -18.83 -4.53 -9.32
N ASN A 108 -18.12 -4.53 -8.19
CA ASN A 108 -18.55 -5.12 -6.94
C ASN A 108 -17.80 -4.46 -5.76
N PRO A 109 -18.45 -3.55 -5.00
CA PRO A 109 -17.76 -2.81 -3.94
C PRO A 109 -17.35 -3.62 -2.71
N ASP A 110 -17.67 -4.92 -2.64
CA ASP A 110 -17.07 -5.83 -1.65
C ASP A 110 -15.63 -6.20 -2.03
N ILE A 111 -15.25 -5.98 -3.29
CA ILE A 111 -13.89 -6.20 -3.78
C ILE A 111 -13.08 -4.92 -3.62
N VAL A 112 -12.04 -4.99 -2.80
CA VAL A 112 -11.13 -3.88 -2.53
C VAL A 112 -9.72 -4.30 -2.93
N TRP A 113 -9.07 -3.49 -3.76
CA TRP A 113 -7.69 -3.65 -4.18
C TRP A 113 -6.81 -2.69 -3.39
N VAL A 114 -5.64 -3.15 -2.97
CA VAL A 114 -4.64 -2.31 -2.29
C VAL A 114 -3.29 -2.49 -2.95
N GLY A 115 -2.69 -1.37 -3.35
CA GLY A 115 -1.33 -1.29 -3.83
C GLY A 115 -0.39 -0.90 -2.69
N SER A 116 0.58 -1.75 -2.38
CA SER A 116 1.56 -1.45 -1.34
C SER A 116 2.79 -0.71 -1.88
N GLY A 117 3.41 0.08 -1.01
CA GLY A 117 4.56 0.94 -1.28
C GLY A 117 4.16 2.29 -1.86
N GLU A 118 4.31 3.37 -1.10
CA GLU A 118 3.94 4.70 -1.59
C GLU A 118 4.81 5.11 -2.81
N PRO A 119 4.26 5.83 -3.81
CA PRO A 119 4.98 6.14 -5.04
C PRO A 119 5.83 7.43 -4.98
N ASN A 120 5.95 8.07 -3.80
CA ASN A 120 6.61 9.37 -3.69
C ASN A 120 8.14 9.27 -3.81
N ASN A 121 8.76 10.33 -4.31
CA ASN A 121 10.22 10.42 -4.46
C ASN A 121 10.86 11.05 -3.19
N ARG A 122 10.81 10.31 -2.08
CA ARG A 122 11.32 10.72 -0.76
C ARG A 122 12.32 9.71 -0.20
N ASN A 123 13.20 10.17 0.68
CA ASN A 123 14.14 9.32 1.42
C ASN A 123 13.46 8.52 2.53
N SER A 124 12.29 8.94 2.99
CA SER A 124 11.49 8.28 4.02
C SER A 124 10.39 7.39 3.44
N VAL A 125 10.60 6.81 2.27
CA VAL A 125 9.65 5.89 1.62
C VAL A 125 10.08 4.45 1.90
N ALA A 126 9.16 3.65 2.44
CA ALA A 126 9.33 2.21 2.56
C ALA A 126 8.85 1.49 1.29
N TRP A 127 9.47 0.36 0.97
CA TRP A 127 8.97 -0.51 -0.09
C TRP A 127 7.69 -1.22 0.35
N GLY A 128 6.84 -1.52 -0.63
CA GLY A 128 5.73 -2.43 -0.54
C GLY A 128 6.11 -3.85 -0.94
N ARG A 129 5.08 -4.67 -1.05
CA ARG A 129 5.10 -6.08 -1.44
C ARG A 129 4.16 -6.36 -2.61
N GLY A 130 3.80 -5.37 -3.42
CA GLY A 130 2.91 -5.53 -4.56
C GLY A 130 1.44 -5.31 -4.22
N VAL A 131 0.55 -6.15 -4.76
CA VAL A 131 -0.91 -5.93 -4.74
C VAL A 131 -1.61 -6.96 -3.86
N TYR A 132 -2.61 -6.49 -3.11
CA TYR A 132 -3.50 -7.31 -2.30
C TYR A 132 -4.96 -7.09 -2.72
N VAL A 133 -5.78 -8.13 -2.62
CA VAL A 133 -7.22 -8.08 -2.91
C VAL A 133 -8.00 -8.65 -1.76
N SER A 134 -9.02 -7.92 -1.34
CA SER A 134 -10.08 -8.41 -0.46
C SER A 134 -11.35 -8.61 -1.27
N LYS A 135 -12.15 -9.62 -0.91
CA LYS A 135 -13.47 -9.90 -1.51
C LYS A 135 -14.63 -9.74 -0.51
N ASP A 136 -14.34 -9.27 0.69
CA ASP A 136 -15.27 -9.14 1.81
C ASP A 136 -15.19 -7.74 2.46
N GLY A 137 -14.84 -6.73 1.65
CA GLY A 137 -14.78 -5.33 2.05
C GLY A 137 -13.63 -5.01 2.99
N GLY A 138 -12.53 -5.78 2.94
CA GLY A 138 -11.31 -5.57 3.71
C GLY A 138 -11.25 -6.36 5.02
N GLN A 139 -11.98 -7.46 5.16
CA GLN A 139 -11.89 -8.33 6.35
C GLN A 139 -10.78 -9.37 6.18
N THR A 140 -10.66 -9.95 4.99
CA THR A 140 -9.56 -10.85 4.60
C THR A 140 -8.88 -10.34 3.34
N TRP A 141 -7.59 -10.67 3.20
CA TRP A 141 -6.75 -10.22 2.10
C TRP A 141 -5.97 -11.37 1.49
N GLN A 142 -5.85 -11.34 0.17
CA GLN A 142 -5.00 -12.23 -0.59
C GLN A 142 -3.92 -11.41 -1.29
N HIS A 143 -2.66 -11.82 -1.14
CA HIS A 143 -1.57 -11.31 -1.99
C HIS A 143 -1.73 -11.84 -3.41
N VAL A 144 -1.72 -10.94 -4.40
CA VAL A 144 -1.94 -11.28 -5.81
C VAL A 144 -0.75 -10.88 -6.70
N GLY A 145 0.46 -10.79 -6.14
CA GLY A 145 1.70 -10.62 -6.91
C GLY A 145 2.20 -9.18 -7.05
N LEU A 146 3.09 -8.97 -8.03
CA LEU A 146 3.82 -7.71 -8.30
C LEU A 146 4.74 -7.24 -7.16
N ALA A 147 5.29 -8.16 -6.37
CA ALA A 147 6.09 -7.82 -5.19
C ALA A 147 7.38 -7.04 -5.55
N GLU A 148 7.98 -7.38 -6.68
CA GLU A 148 9.23 -6.81 -7.19
C GLU A 148 9.06 -5.37 -7.67
N THR A 149 7.82 -4.92 -7.90
CA THR A 149 7.56 -3.53 -8.28
C THR A 149 7.84 -2.57 -7.13
N GLN A 150 7.80 -3.06 -5.87
CA GLN A 150 7.99 -2.34 -4.62
C GLN A 150 7.04 -1.16 -4.37
N GLN A 151 6.56 -0.45 -5.39
CA GLN A 151 5.76 0.75 -5.24
C GLN A 151 4.66 0.75 -6.30
N ILE A 152 3.42 0.60 -5.83
CA ILE A 152 2.22 0.70 -6.63
C ILE A 152 1.70 2.13 -6.50
N ALA A 153 1.57 2.84 -7.61
CA ALA A 153 1.13 4.22 -7.61
C ALA A 153 -0.38 4.35 -7.67
N ARG A 154 -1.03 3.56 -8.54
CA ARG A 154 -2.47 3.58 -8.76
C ARG A 154 -2.98 2.22 -9.21
N ILE A 155 -4.21 1.89 -8.84
CA ILE A 155 -4.97 0.76 -9.38
C ILE A 155 -6.26 1.32 -9.99
N VAL A 156 -6.67 0.80 -11.15
CA VAL A 156 -8.01 1.05 -11.69
C VAL A 156 -8.67 -0.26 -12.03
N THR A 157 -9.96 -0.39 -11.71
CA THR A 157 -10.73 -1.60 -11.96
C THR A 157 -11.67 -1.41 -13.15
N HIS A 158 -11.96 -2.49 -13.86
CA HIS A 158 -12.95 -2.45 -14.94
C HIS A 158 -14.34 -2.18 -14.35
N PRO A 159 -15.13 -1.25 -14.92
CA PRO A 159 -16.38 -0.78 -14.30
C PRO A 159 -17.48 -1.84 -14.22
N LYS A 160 -17.36 -2.92 -14.98
CA LYS A 160 -18.37 -3.99 -15.08
C LYS A 160 -17.83 -5.41 -14.90
N ASP A 161 -16.52 -5.59 -14.77
CA ASP A 161 -15.89 -6.91 -14.67
C ASP A 161 -14.96 -6.92 -13.46
N PRO A 162 -15.32 -7.60 -12.38
CA PRO A 162 -14.54 -7.58 -11.15
C PRO A 162 -13.17 -8.27 -11.26
N ASN A 163 -12.91 -9.02 -12.35
CA ASN A 163 -11.65 -9.75 -12.53
C ASN A 163 -10.60 -8.95 -13.31
N VAL A 164 -10.99 -7.82 -13.91
CA VAL A 164 -10.11 -7.02 -14.75
C VAL A 164 -9.67 -5.77 -13.99
N ALA A 165 -8.35 -5.62 -13.86
CA ALA A 165 -7.74 -4.45 -13.25
C ALA A 165 -6.43 -4.08 -13.95
N TRP A 166 -6.07 -2.81 -13.86
CA TRP A 166 -4.78 -2.28 -14.29
C TRP A 166 -4.07 -1.64 -13.12
N VAL A 167 -2.76 -1.75 -13.11
CA VAL A 167 -1.90 -1.29 -12.04
C VAL A 167 -0.81 -0.41 -12.63
N ALA A 168 -0.75 0.84 -12.21
CA ALA A 168 0.39 1.73 -12.44
C ALA A 168 1.46 1.42 -11.40
N ALA A 169 2.51 0.70 -11.83
CA ALA A 169 3.67 0.41 -11.01
C ALA A 169 4.78 1.40 -11.34
N ILE A 170 5.11 2.26 -10.37
CA ILE A 170 6.17 3.24 -10.54
C ILE A 170 7.57 2.59 -10.40
N GLY A 171 7.64 1.44 -9.74
CA GLY A 171 8.84 0.63 -9.61
C GLY A 171 9.78 1.06 -8.48
N PRO A 172 10.86 0.29 -8.23
CA PRO A 172 11.83 0.54 -7.17
C PRO A 172 12.41 1.95 -7.18
N LEU A 173 12.42 2.64 -6.04
CA LEU A 173 12.95 4.01 -5.97
C LEU A 173 14.49 4.09 -6.09
N TRP A 174 15.20 3.08 -5.62
CA TRP A 174 16.65 3.11 -5.45
C TRP A 174 17.43 2.37 -6.54
N ASN A 175 16.78 1.53 -7.35
CA ASN A 175 17.44 0.61 -8.29
C ASN A 175 16.85 0.66 -9.70
N ALA A 176 17.67 0.31 -10.70
CA ALA A 176 17.19 0.06 -12.05
C ALA A 176 16.42 -1.24 -12.02
N SER A 177 15.28 -1.29 -12.71
CA SER A 177 14.44 -2.46 -12.66
C SER A 177 13.47 -2.46 -13.81
N GLU A 178 13.26 -3.64 -14.38
CA GLU A 178 12.19 -3.86 -15.35
C GLU A 178 10.81 -3.94 -14.67
N HIS A 179 10.73 -4.03 -13.34
CA HIS A 179 9.48 -4.17 -12.59
C HIS A 179 8.77 -2.81 -12.40
N ARG A 180 8.45 -2.16 -13.52
CA ARG A 180 7.75 -0.88 -13.61
C ARG A 180 6.79 -0.86 -14.80
N GLY A 181 6.01 0.21 -14.91
CA GLY A 181 5.09 0.44 -16.02
C GLY A 181 3.65 0.09 -15.65
N VAL A 182 2.83 -0.24 -16.66
CA VAL A 182 1.44 -0.64 -16.42
C VAL A 182 1.32 -2.16 -16.52
N TYR A 183 0.69 -2.77 -15.53
CA TYR A 183 0.33 -4.19 -15.52
C TYR A 183 -1.18 -4.33 -15.67
N LYS A 184 -1.63 -5.40 -16.32
CA LYS A 184 -3.05 -5.76 -16.46
C LYS A 184 -3.27 -7.19 -15.99
N THR A 185 -4.35 -7.40 -15.26
CA THR A 185 -4.91 -8.73 -14.99
C THR A 185 -6.30 -8.85 -15.63
N THR A 186 -6.69 -10.08 -15.94
CA THR A 186 -8.05 -10.43 -16.41
C THR A 186 -8.65 -11.59 -15.64
N ASP A 187 -8.01 -12.02 -14.55
CA ASP A 187 -8.37 -13.20 -13.77
C ASP A 187 -8.37 -12.94 -12.25
N GLY A 188 -8.55 -11.66 -11.87
CA GLY A 188 -8.60 -11.23 -10.48
C GLY A 188 -7.23 -11.24 -9.80
N GLY A 189 -6.16 -11.02 -10.56
CA GLY A 189 -4.79 -10.90 -10.06
C GLY A 189 -4.02 -12.22 -9.97
N LYS A 190 -4.57 -13.34 -10.48
CA LYS A 190 -3.83 -14.61 -10.51
C LYS A 190 -2.66 -14.52 -11.49
N THR A 191 -2.85 -13.82 -12.61
CA THR A 191 -1.79 -13.54 -13.58
C THR A 191 -1.78 -12.07 -13.98
N TRP A 192 -0.58 -11.60 -14.36
CA TRP A 192 -0.33 -10.22 -14.77
C TRP A 192 0.43 -10.17 -16.08
N ARG A 193 -0.01 -9.28 -16.97
CA ARG A 193 0.72 -8.92 -18.19
C ARG A 193 1.24 -7.49 -18.06
N LYS A 194 2.53 -7.29 -18.28
CA LYS A 194 3.10 -5.94 -18.46
C LYS A 194 2.64 -5.40 -19.81
N VAL A 195 1.90 -4.31 -19.81
CA VAL A 195 1.20 -3.78 -20.99
C VAL A 195 1.70 -2.41 -21.45
N LEU A 196 2.40 -1.67 -20.59
CA LEU A 196 3.14 -0.48 -20.96
C LEU A 196 4.49 -0.50 -20.23
N TYR A 197 5.56 -0.40 -20.98
CA TYR A 197 6.93 -0.35 -20.49
C TYR A 197 7.77 0.48 -21.45
N THR A 198 8.65 1.32 -20.91
CA THR A 198 9.54 2.17 -21.71
C THR A 198 11.00 1.80 -21.44
N ASP A 199 11.42 1.76 -20.18
CA ASP A 199 12.77 1.38 -19.75
C ASP A 199 12.84 1.04 -18.24
N GLU A 200 14.04 0.76 -17.75
CA GLU A 200 14.33 0.36 -16.37
C GLU A 200 14.28 1.48 -15.31
N ASN A 201 14.10 2.74 -15.75
CA ASN A 201 14.09 3.96 -14.94
C ASN A 201 12.70 4.64 -14.88
N THR A 202 11.82 4.27 -15.81
CA THR A 202 10.53 4.92 -16.04
C THR A 202 9.40 3.98 -15.67
N GLY A 203 8.60 4.38 -14.69
CA GLY A 203 7.40 3.66 -14.26
C GLY A 203 6.13 4.46 -14.51
N ALA A 204 4.98 3.85 -14.26
CA ALA A 204 3.71 4.56 -14.33
C ALA A 204 3.42 5.23 -12.97
N SER A 205 3.25 6.56 -12.97
CA SER A 205 2.86 7.33 -11.79
C SER A 205 1.36 7.43 -11.60
N ASP A 206 0.59 7.26 -12.67
CA ASP A 206 -0.86 7.33 -12.65
C ASP A 206 -1.46 6.54 -13.82
N ILE A 207 -2.71 6.09 -13.66
CA ILE A 207 -3.52 5.50 -14.70
C ILE A 207 -5.00 5.82 -14.45
N VAL A 208 -5.70 6.21 -15.50
CA VAL A 208 -7.15 6.49 -15.46
C VAL A 208 -7.85 5.77 -16.60
N ILE A 209 -9.08 5.32 -16.32
CA ILE A 209 -9.93 4.57 -17.25
C ILE A 209 -11.20 5.35 -17.55
N ASP A 210 -11.60 5.39 -18.82
CA ASP A 210 -12.90 5.94 -19.19
C ASP A 210 -14.02 5.03 -18.61
N PRO A 211 -14.86 5.54 -17.70
CA PRO A 211 -15.89 4.72 -17.04
C PRO A 211 -16.99 4.26 -18.00
N SER A 212 -17.16 4.94 -19.14
CA SER A 212 -18.12 4.58 -20.18
C SER A 212 -17.56 3.62 -21.22
N ASN A 213 -16.23 3.63 -21.42
CA ASN A 213 -15.53 2.76 -22.36
C ASN A 213 -14.18 2.28 -21.81
N PRO A 214 -14.14 1.12 -21.13
CA PRO A 214 -12.93 0.61 -20.48
C PRO A 214 -11.81 0.18 -21.43
N ASN A 215 -12.01 0.32 -22.75
CA ASN A 215 -10.91 0.21 -23.72
C ASN A 215 -10.06 1.47 -23.78
N VAL A 216 -10.57 2.62 -23.32
CA VAL A 216 -9.84 3.89 -23.32
C VAL A 216 -9.19 4.11 -21.96
N LEU A 217 -7.86 4.16 -21.96
CA LEU A 217 -7.06 4.43 -20.77
C LEU A 217 -6.02 5.50 -21.05
N TYR A 218 -5.64 6.24 -20.02
CA TYR A 218 -4.50 7.16 -20.05
C TYR A 218 -3.55 6.79 -18.92
N ALA A 219 -2.25 6.81 -19.19
CA ALA A 219 -1.21 6.53 -18.21
C ALA A 219 -0.17 7.65 -18.19
N GLY A 220 0.25 8.07 -17.00
CA GLY A 220 1.35 8.99 -16.79
C GLY A 220 2.63 8.20 -16.56
N MET A 221 3.61 8.31 -17.45
CA MET A 221 4.93 7.69 -17.30
C MET A 221 5.91 8.69 -16.70
N TYR A 222 6.65 8.26 -15.69
CA TYR A 222 7.52 9.08 -14.87
C TYR A 222 8.88 8.40 -14.68
N GLU A 223 9.92 9.00 -15.24
CA GLU A 223 11.29 8.62 -14.99
C GLU A 223 11.72 9.15 -13.62
N ARG A 224 12.14 8.26 -12.72
CA ARG A 224 12.63 8.68 -11.42
C ARG A 224 13.71 7.77 -10.88
N ARG A 225 14.62 8.38 -10.13
CA ARG A 225 15.63 7.66 -9.35
C ARG A 225 15.99 8.41 -8.09
N ARG A 226 16.23 7.70 -7.00
CA ARG A 226 16.86 8.27 -5.82
C ARG A 226 18.24 7.69 -5.60
N TYR A 227 19.15 8.58 -5.21
CA TYR A 227 20.50 8.28 -4.72
C TYR A 227 20.60 8.83 -3.28
N PRO A 228 21.56 8.34 -2.46
CA PRO A 228 21.70 8.83 -1.09
C PRO A 228 21.85 10.36 -0.98
N TRP A 229 22.44 11.01 -1.99
CA TRP A 229 22.73 12.46 -2.02
C TRP A 229 21.84 13.28 -2.94
N THR A 230 21.01 12.68 -3.79
CA THR A 230 20.19 13.42 -4.77
C THR A 230 19.02 12.58 -5.29
N PHE A 231 18.12 13.17 -6.06
CA PHE A 231 17.13 12.43 -6.82
C PHE A 231 16.99 13.01 -8.23
N ARG A 232 16.61 12.15 -9.17
CA ARG A 232 16.15 12.52 -10.51
C ARG A 232 14.64 12.44 -10.54
N SER A 233 14.02 13.49 -11.09
CA SER A 233 12.58 13.64 -11.24
C SER A 233 12.30 14.12 -12.65
N GLY A 234 12.12 13.16 -13.55
CA GLY A 234 11.92 13.40 -14.97
C GLY A 234 13.07 12.93 -15.83
N GLY A 235 12.72 12.69 -17.08
CA GLY A 235 13.60 12.22 -18.14
C GLY A 235 12.85 12.10 -19.46
N PRO A 236 13.55 11.74 -20.55
CA PRO A 236 13.00 11.78 -21.92
C PRO A 236 11.89 10.76 -22.17
N ASN A 237 11.85 9.69 -21.38
CA ASN A 237 10.96 8.56 -21.60
C ASN A 237 9.63 8.65 -20.82
N GLY A 238 9.44 9.71 -20.03
CA GLY A 238 8.16 10.02 -19.39
C GLY A 238 7.08 10.49 -20.38
N GLY A 239 5.94 10.92 -19.86
CA GLY A 239 4.87 11.58 -20.64
C GLY A 239 3.50 10.92 -20.48
N VAL A 240 2.49 11.48 -21.17
CA VAL A 240 1.13 10.94 -21.16
C VAL A 240 0.97 9.95 -22.31
N PHE A 241 0.49 8.75 -22.01
CA PHE A 241 0.21 7.70 -22.98
C PHE A 241 -1.28 7.39 -23.01
N LYS A 242 -1.81 7.04 -24.17
CA LYS A 242 -3.21 6.64 -24.35
C LYS A 242 -3.31 5.24 -24.95
N SER A 243 -4.25 4.45 -24.47
CA SER A 243 -4.72 3.21 -25.11
C SER A 243 -6.17 3.36 -25.54
N THR A 244 -6.56 2.67 -26.61
CA THR A 244 -7.95 2.57 -27.11
C THR A 244 -8.41 1.12 -27.26
N ASN A 245 -7.64 0.16 -26.75
CA ASN A 245 -7.90 -1.28 -26.84
C ASN A 245 -7.67 -2.00 -25.49
N GLY A 246 -7.98 -1.32 -24.39
CA GLY A 246 -7.93 -1.92 -23.05
C GLY A 246 -6.51 -2.15 -22.55
N GLY A 247 -5.57 -1.31 -23.00
CA GLY A 247 -4.16 -1.38 -22.65
C GLY A 247 -3.35 -2.35 -23.48
N GLN A 248 -3.84 -2.91 -24.60
CA GLN A 248 -3.02 -3.83 -25.40
C GLN A 248 -1.91 -3.09 -26.15
N THR A 249 -2.20 -1.90 -26.65
CA THR A 249 -1.21 -0.99 -27.25
C THR A 249 -1.40 0.42 -26.70
N TRP A 250 -0.33 1.20 -26.75
CA TRP A 250 -0.28 2.56 -26.21
C TRP A 250 0.41 3.51 -27.19
N THR A 251 -0.06 4.76 -27.21
CA THR A 251 0.52 5.84 -28.01
C THR A 251 0.89 7.00 -27.09
N LYS A 252 2.13 7.49 -27.17
CA LYS A 252 2.58 8.69 -26.46
C LYS A 252 1.91 9.92 -27.07
N LEU A 253 1.25 10.71 -26.25
CA LEU A 253 0.61 11.97 -26.66
C LEU A 253 1.64 13.11 -26.58
N THR A 254 1.65 13.98 -27.58
CA THR A 254 2.64 15.07 -27.69
C THR A 254 2.03 16.42 -28.05
N ASN A 255 0.87 16.43 -28.72
CA ASN A 255 0.26 17.66 -29.22
C ASN A 255 -0.26 18.55 -28.08
N GLY A 256 0.39 19.69 -27.86
CA GLY A 256 0.02 20.65 -26.81
C GLY A 256 0.47 20.27 -25.39
N LEU A 257 1.30 19.23 -25.27
CA LEU A 257 1.94 18.80 -24.01
C LEU A 257 3.41 19.29 -23.96
N PRO A 258 4.07 19.25 -22.78
CA PRO A 258 5.46 19.66 -22.65
C PRO A 258 6.39 18.94 -23.63
N LYS A 259 7.33 19.70 -24.19
CA LYS A 259 8.48 19.19 -24.95
C LYS A 259 9.65 18.94 -24.00
N GLY A 260 10.50 17.98 -24.33
CA GLY A 260 11.67 17.63 -23.52
C GLY A 260 11.35 16.62 -22.42
N GLN A 261 12.03 16.74 -21.28
CA GLN A 261 11.86 15.81 -20.18
C GLN A 261 10.61 16.15 -19.35
N THR A 262 9.90 15.09 -18.94
CA THR A 262 8.74 15.19 -18.05
C THR A 262 8.95 14.35 -16.81
N GLY A 263 8.58 14.89 -15.65
CA GLY A 263 8.61 14.24 -14.35
C GLY A 263 7.27 13.58 -13.99
N LYS A 264 6.84 13.72 -12.73
CA LYS A 264 5.61 13.07 -12.25
C LYS A 264 4.38 13.63 -12.97
N ILE A 265 3.46 12.73 -13.31
CA ILE A 265 2.21 13.04 -14.00
C ILE A 265 1.05 12.49 -13.18
N GLY A 266 0.08 13.35 -12.88
CA GLY A 266 -1.23 12.98 -12.36
C GLY A 266 -2.31 13.20 -13.43
N LEU A 267 -3.32 12.35 -13.47
CA LEU A 267 -4.37 12.33 -14.48
C LEU A 267 -5.76 12.25 -13.83
N THR A 268 -6.76 12.85 -14.49
CA THR A 268 -8.16 12.60 -14.15
C THR A 268 -9.05 12.78 -15.38
N ILE A 269 -10.12 11.99 -15.46
CA ILE A 269 -11.12 12.02 -16.52
C ILE A 269 -12.40 12.62 -15.95
N TYR A 270 -13.02 13.54 -16.68
CA TYR A 270 -14.34 14.03 -16.32
C TYR A 270 -15.41 12.96 -16.62
N PRO A 271 -16.09 12.38 -15.62
CA PRO A 271 -16.91 11.19 -15.85
C PRO A 271 -18.13 11.40 -16.78
N LYS A 272 -18.68 12.63 -16.83
CA LYS A 272 -19.84 12.93 -17.70
C LYS A 272 -19.47 13.20 -19.15
N ASN A 273 -18.20 13.55 -19.42
CA ASN A 273 -17.68 13.68 -20.78
C ASN A 273 -16.21 13.22 -20.79
N PRO A 274 -15.97 11.91 -21.00
CA PRO A 274 -14.63 11.34 -20.97
C PRO A 274 -13.64 11.85 -22.03
N LYS A 275 -14.09 12.67 -22.98
CA LYS A 275 -13.17 13.41 -23.87
C LYS A 275 -12.42 14.51 -23.14
N ILE A 276 -12.94 14.97 -22.00
CA ILE A 276 -12.29 15.95 -21.13
C ILE A 276 -11.38 15.22 -20.14
N VAL A 277 -10.08 15.39 -20.32
CA VAL A 277 -9.05 14.82 -19.44
C VAL A 277 -8.15 15.96 -18.96
N TYR A 278 -7.80 15.92 -17.69
CA TYR A 278 -6.83 16.82 -17.08
C TYR A 278 -5.55 16.06 -16.75
N ALA A 279 -4.42 16.72 -16.91
CA ALA A 279 -3.11 16.23 -16.50
C ALA A 279 -2.40 17.31 -15.71
N ILE A 280 -1.79 16.98 -14.58
CA ILE A 280 -0.82 17.83 -13.90
C ILE A 280 0.57 17.26 -14.15
N ILE A 281 1.48 18.07 -14.68
CA ILE A 281 2.75 17.60 -15.26
C ILE A 281 3.93 18.40 -14.70
N GLU A 282 4.90 17.68 -14.13
CA GLU A 282 6.28 18.14 -13.96
C GLU A 282 7.00 18.15 -15.30
N ALA A 283 7.62 19.28 -15.63
CA ALA A 283 8.37 19.47 -16.86
C ALA A 283 9.64 20.30 -16.60
N GLU A 284 10.56 20.28 -17.55
CA GLU A 284 11.76 21.11 -17.53
C GLU A 284 11.45 22.62 -17.52
N GLY A 285 12.47 23.42 -17.21
CA GLY A 285 12.40 24.88 -17.25
C GLY A 285 11.68 25.52 -16.07
N ARG A 286 11.52 24.81 -14.94
CA ARG A 286 10.80 25.38 -13.77
C ARG A 286 11.42 26.71 -13.33
N GLY A 287 10.61 27.77 -13.33
CA GLY A 287 11.06 29.12 -12.95
C GLY A 287 11.89 29.85 -14.01
N THR A 288 11.93 29.36 -15.25
CA THR A 288 12.55 30.03 -16.40
C THR A 288 11.49 30.43 -17.43
N ASP A 289 11.88 31.15 -18.48
CA ASP A 289 10.99 31.48 -19.60
C ASP A 289 10.54 30.25 -20.40
N GLU A 290 11.18 29.10 -20.19
CA GLU A 290 10.86 27.81 -20.80
C GLU A 290 9.97 26.94 -19.90
N ASP A 291 9.42 27.49 -18.82
CA ASP A 291 8.63 26.72 -17.84
C ASP A 291 7.36 26.14 -18.47
N GLN A 292 7.34 24.82 -18.61
CA GLN A 292 6.20 24.06 -19.12
C GLN A 292 5.43 23.32 -18.01
N ASN A 293 5.71 23.57 -16.73
CA ASN A 293 5.03 22.91 -15.61
C ASN A 293 3.57 23.33 -15.49
N GLY A 294 2.72 22.42 -15.04
CA GLY A 294 1.40 22.80 -14.56
C GLY A 294 0.28 21.91 -15.05
N VAL A 295 -0.91 22.49 -15.13
CA VAL A 295 -2.15 21.77 -15.44
C VAL A 295 -2.45 21.90 -16.92
N TYR A 296 -2.66 20.78 -17.57
CA TYR A 296 -3.04 20.62 -18.97
C TYR A 296 -4.43 20.01 -19.05
N ARG A 297 -5.15 20.35 -20.12
CA ARG A 297 -6.49 19.85 -20.38
C ARG A 297 -6.67 19.55 -21.86
N THR A 298 -7.35 18.45 -22.16
CA THR A 298 -7.89 18.14 -23.48
C THR A 298 -9.41 18.15 -23.43
N GLU A 299 -10.07 18.43 -24.56
CA GLU A 299 -11.52 18.28 -24.75
C GLU A 299 -11.87 17.28 -25.85
N ASP A 300 -10.87 16.71 -26.52
CA ASP A 300 -10.99 15.87 -27.71
C ASP A 300 -10.40 14.46 -27.49
N GLY A 301 -10.35 14.03 -26.22
CA GLY A 301 -9.83 12.73 -25.83
C GLY A 301 -8.32 12.60 -26.03
N GLY A 302 -7.57 13.70 -25.92
CA GLY A 302 -6.11 13.71 -25.95
C GLY A 302 -5.49 13.86 -27.34
N THR A 303 -6.29 14.23 -28.34
CA THR A 303 -5.78 14.59 -29.68
C THR A 303 -5.01 15.90 -29.62
N SER A 304 -5.47 16.86 -28.81
CA SER A 304 -4.78 18.10 -28.49
C SER A 304 -4.95 18.48 -27.02
N TRP A 305 -3.93 19.15 -26.47
CA TRP A 305 -3.91 19.62 -25.10
C TRP A 305 -3.66 21.13 -25.04
N LYS A 306 -4.19 21.76 -23.99
CA LYS A 306 -3.98 23.16 -23.67
C LYS A 306 -3.50 23.29 -22.23
N ARG A 307 -2.45 24.08 -22.01
CA ARG A 307 -2.01 24.46 -20.66
C ARG A 307 -3.04 25.43 -20.05
N MET A 308 -3.58 25.07 -18.90
CA MET A 308 -4.61 25.80 -18.17
C MET A 308 -4.03 26.67 -17.05
N GLY A 309 -2.83 26.35 -16.57
CA GLY A 309 -2.15 27.12 -15.54
C GLY A 309 -0.78 26.57 -15.18
N THR A 310 -0.04 27.33 -14.38
CA THR A 310 1.35 27.03 -13.97
C THR A 310 1.43 26.26 -12.65
N PHE A 311 0.29 25.89 -12.05
CA PHE A 311 0.25 25.27 -10.74
C PHE A 311 0.95 23.90 -10.72
N ASN A 312 2.14 23.85 -10.11
CA ASN A 312 2.89 22.63 -9.85
C ASN A 312 3.89 22.83 -8.70
N THR A 313 3.40 23.02 -7.48
CA THR A 313 4.25 23.46 -6.36
C THR A 313 5.20 22.37 -5.85
N ARG A 314 4.76 21.11 -5.82
CA ARG A 314 5.53 19.96 -5.31
C ARG A 314 5.23 18.67 -6.11
N PRO A 315 5.80 18.53 -7.32
CA PRO A 315 5.42 17.51 -8.28
C PRO A 315 5.51 16.07 -7.79
N PHE A 316 6.48 15.77 -6.94
CA PHE A 316 6.70 14.43 -6.41
C PHE A 316 5.62 13.89 -5.44
N TYR A 317 4.53 14.63 -5.15
CA TYR A 317 3.49 14.24 -4.18
C TYR A 317 2.10 13.87 -4.73
N TYR A 318 1.70 14.33 -5.92
CA TYR A 318 0.40 13.98 -6.49
C TYR A 318 0.46 12.71 -7.33
#